data_AF-A0A1D1Y3T1-F1
#
_entry.id   AF-A0A1D1Y3T1-F1
#
_cell.length_a   1.000
_cell.length_b   1.000
_cell.length_c   1.000
_cell.angle_alpha   90.00
_cell.angle_beta   90.00
_cell.angle_gamma   90.00
#
_symmetry.space_group_name_H-M   'P 1'
#
loop_
_entity.id
_entity.type
_entity.pdbx_description
1 polymer ?
#
loop_
_entity_poly.entity_id
_entity_poly.type
_entity_poly.pdbx_seq_one_letter_code
_entity_poly.pdbx_strand_id
1 'polypeptide(L)'
;WLYPSLGGMEYVIHHLLSVFAVSYAMFSGEGQLYTFLVLISETTTPGINLRWFLDASGMKRSKAYLVNGVVIFFSWVVARILLFIYLFYHVYEHYGQVEQMDLFAYILVFSVPSVLAVMNMVWFGKILKGLKKTLAKTQ
;
A
#
# COMPACT_ATOMS: atom_id res chain seq x y z
N TRP A 1 17.53 -0.66 15.15
CA TRP A 1 17.47 -0.43 13.70
C TRP A 1 18.05 -1.62 12.96
N LEU A 2 17.34 -2.74 13.00
CA LEU A 2 17.69 -3.97 12.28
C LEU A 2 16.37 -4.61 11.85
N TYR A 3 16.35 -5.22 10.67
CA TYR A 3 15.32 -6.19 10.31
C TYR A 3 15.13 -7.16 11.50
N PRO A 4 13.89 -7.44 11.95
CA PRO A 4 12.61 -7.22 11.26
C PRO A 4 11.83 -5.96 11.68
N SER A 5 12.41 -5.04 12.48
CA SER A 5 11.67 -3.92 13.09
C SER A 5 11.04 -2.90 12.11
N LEU A 6 11.41 -2.93 10.82
CA LEU A 6 10.95 -2.01 9.77
C LEU A 6 9.81 -2.52 8.89
N GLY A 7 9.25 -3.71 9.16
CA GLY A 7 8.10 -4.22 8.40
C GLY A 7 8.09 -5.71 8.10
N GLY A 8 9.01 -6.49 8.67
CA GLY A 8 9.06 -7.95 8.51
C GLY A 8 9.31 -8.42 7.08
N MET A 9 9.06 -9.72 6.83
CA MET A 9 9.18 -10.31 5.49
C MET A 9 8.13 -9.77 4.53
N GLU A 10 6.97 -9.34 5.04
CA GLU A 10 5.89 -8.77 4.21
C GLU A 10 6.40 -7.54 3.45
N TYR A 11 7.17 -6.67 4.10
CA TYR A 11 7.79 -5.54 3.44
C TYR A 11 8.74 -5.95 2.30
N VAL A 12 9.56 -6.99 2.50
CA VAL A 12 10.49 -7.49 1.48
C VAL A 12 9.73 -8.04 0.28
N ILE A 13 8.71 -8.86 0.52
CA ILE A 13 7.86 -9.44 -0.53
C ILE A 13 7.15 -8.34 -1.32
N HIS A 14 6.59 -7.33 -0.64
CA HIS A 14 5.96 -6.16 -1.28
C HIS A 14 6.91 -5.49 -2.28
N HIS A 15 8.13 -5.19 -1.84
CA HIS A 15 9.10 -4.45 -2.65
C HIS A 15 9.63 -5.29 -3.80
N LEU A 16 9.92 -6.57 -3.59
CA LEU A 16 10.38 -7.45 -4.66
C LEU A 16 9.31 -7.61 -5.76
N LEU A 17 8.05 -7.85 -5.37
CA LEU A 17 6.94 -7.93 -6.33
C LEU A 17 6.75 -6.61 -7.08
N SER A 18 6.79 -5.49 -6.36
CA SER A 18 6.60 -4.16 -6.95
C SER A 18 7.73 -3.79 -7.91
N VAL A 19 8.99 -4.01 -7.53
CA VAL A 19 10.15 -3.76 -8.40
C VAL A 19 10.10 -4.63 -9.65
N PHE A 20 9.74 -5.91 -9.50
CA PHE A 20 9.60 -6.81 -10.64
C PHE A 20 8.50 -6.33 -11.61
N ALA A 21 7.31 -6.02 -11.09
CA ALA A 21 6.19 -5.54 -11.90
C ALA A 21 6.50 -4.21 -12.61
N VAL A 22 7.08 -3.24 -11.89
CA VAL A 22 7.48 -1.94 -12.45
C VAL A 22 8.53 -2.14 -13.54
N SER A 23 9.57 -2.93 -13.28
CA SER A 23 10.65 -3.17 -14.25
C SER A 23 10.12 -3.84 -15.51
N TYR A 24 9.24 -4.83 -15.36
CA TYR A 24 8.61 -5.50 -16.49
C TYR A 24 7.72 -4.55 -17.29
N ALA A 25 6.86 -3.76 -16.63
CA ALA A 25 5.99 -2.79 -17.31
C ALA A 25 6.77 -1.68 -18.05
N MET A 26 7.94 -1.30 -17.53
CA MET A 26 8.86 -0.39 -18.21
C MET A 26 9.53 -1.05 -19.43
N PHE A 27 9.87 -2.34 -19.34
CA PHE A 27 10.53 -3.07 -20.40
C PHE A 27 9.59 -3.43 -21.56
N SER A 28 8.39 -3.97 -21.26
CA SER A 28 7.43 -4.41 -22.28
C SER A 28 6.55 -3.28 -22.82
N GLY A 29 6.41 -2.19 -22.07
CA GLY A 29 5.43 -1.14 -22.36
C GLY A 29 3.99 -1.50 -21.96
N GLU A 30 3.76 -2.69 -21.39
CA GLU A 30 2.44 -3.19 -21.03
C GLU A 30 2.14 -3.02 -19.54
N GLY A 31 0.86 -2.88 -19.18
CA GLY A 31 0.42 -2.86 -17.78
C GLY A 31 0.78 -1.59 -17.01
N GLN A 32 1.34 -0.57 -17.68
CA GLN A 32 1.78 0.69 -17.08
C GLN A 32 0.67 1.40 -16.30
N LEU A 33 -0.56 1.41 -16.83
CA LEU A 33 -1.72 1.97 -16.14
C LEU A 33 -1.91 1.34 -14.75
N TYR A 34 -1.93 0.01 -14.68
CA TYR A 34 -2.12 -0.71 -13.41
C TYR A 34 -0.92 -0.53 -12.48
N THR A 35 0.29 -0.49 -13.02
CA THR A 35 1.50 -0.14 -12.27
C THR A 35 1.40 1.24 -11.63
N PHE A 36 0.96 2.27 -12.37
CA PHE A 36 0.78 3.62 -11.84
C PHE A 36 -0.32 3.68 -10.79
N LEU A 37 -1.44 2.98 -10.99
CA LEU A 37 -2.50 2.88 -9.97
C LEU A 37 -1.96 2.27 -8.68
N VAL A 38 -1.15 1.20 -8.75
CA VAL A 38 -0.50 0.63 -7.56
C VAL A 38 0.51 1.61 -6.95
N LEU A 39 1.30 2.34 -7.74
CA LEU A 39 2.31 3.30 -7.24
C LEU A 39 1.69 4.49 -6.50
N ILE A 40 0.46 4.91 -6.82
CA ILE A 40 -0.25 5.93 -6.04
C ILE A 40 -0.35 5.51 -4.56
N SER A 41 -0.41 4.21 -4.26
CA SER A 41 -0.45 3.73 -2.87
C SER A 41 0.81 4.08 -2.07
N GLU A 42 1.96 4.29 -2.71
CA GLU A 42 3.20 4.70 -2.05
C GLU A 42 3.15 6.12 -1.49
N THR A 43 2.18 6.94 -1.91
CA THR A 43 1.93 8.27 -1.31
C THR A 43 1.53 8.21 0.17
N THR A 44 1.12 7.04 0.67
CA THR A 44 0.83 6.81 2.09
C THR A 44 2.09 6.60 2.94
N THR A 45 3.21 6.21 2.33
CA THR A 45 4.48 5.85 2.98
C THR A 45 5.10 7.00 3.79
N PRO A 46 5.13 8.27 3.30
CA PRO A 46 5.58 9.41 4.11
C PRO A 46 4.83 9.56 5.44
N GLY A 47 3.52 9.28 5.45
CA GLY A 47 2.71 9.32 6.67
C GLY A 47 3.16 8.29 7.70
N ILE A 48 3.38 7.04 7.26
CA ILE A 48 3.88 5.95 8.11
C ILE A 48 5.27 6.29 8.69
N ASN A 49 6.17 6.80 7.85
CA ASN A 49 7.52 7.20 8.29
C ASN A 49 7.47 8.35 9.30
N LEU A 50 6.64 9.37 9.07
CA LEU A 50 6.45 10.46 10.03
C LEU A 50 5.94 9.94 11.37
N ARG A 51 5.00 8.99 11.37
CA ARG A 51 4.50 8.36 12.60
C ARG A 51 5.63 7.70 13.38
N TRP A 52 6.48 6.98 12.67
CA TRP A 52 7.64 6.30 13.24
C TRP A 52 8.64 7.31 13.83
N PHE A 53 8.95 8.40 13.12
CA PHE A 53 9.83 9.44 13.66
C PHE A 53 9.28 10.06 14.95
N LEU A 54 7.98 10.39 14.97
CA LEU A 54 7.32 10.92 16.18
C LEU A 54 7.35 9.91 17.34
N ASP A 55 7.20 8.61 17.06
CA ASP A 55 7.36 7.55 18.06
C ASP A 55 8.79 7.54 18.63
N ALA A 56 9.78 7.45 17.75
CA ALA A 56 11.20 7.36 18.09
C ALA A 56 11.70 8.59 18.88
N SER A 57 11.14 9.77 18.60
CA SER A 57 11.43 11.01 19.35
C SER A 57 10.66 11.14 20.67
N GLY A 58 9.94 10.11 21.13
CA GLY A 58 9.18 10.12 22.38
C GLY A 58 7.87 10.91 22.33
N MET A 59 7.41 11.30 21.13
CA MET A 59 6.27 12.20 20.92
C MET A 59 4.92 11.47 20.77
N LYS A 60 4.78 10.23 21.26
CA LYS A 60 3.52 9.43 21.16
C LYS A 60 2.29 10.12 21.72
N ARG A 61 2.45 11.00 22.72
CA ARG A 61 1.35 11.72 23.38
C ARG A 61 1.06 13.10 22.76
N SER A 62 1.79 13.47 21.70
CA SER A 62 1.63 14.78 21.05
C SER A 62 0.37 14.82 20.18
N LYS A 63 -0.20 16.03 20.00
CA LYS A 63 -1.26 16.27 19.02
C LYS A 63 -0.82 15.90 17.60
N ALA A 64 0.45 16.12 17.26
CA ALA A 64 1.02 15.74 15.96
C ALA A 64 0.92 14.23 15.70
N TYR A 65 1.20 13.39 16.70
CA TYR A 65 1.09 11.92 16.59
C TYR A 65 -0.37 11.47 16.39
N LEU A 66 -1.33 12.14 17.04
CA LEU A 66 -2.75 11.88 16.85
C LEU A 66 -3.20 12.28 15.43
N VAL A 67 -2.92 13.52 15.01
CA VAL A 67 -3.31 14.04 13.68
C VAL A 67 -2.70 13.18 12.57
N ASN A 68 -1.41 12.85 12.66
CA ASN A 68 -0.75 11.96 11.72
C ASN A 68 -1.46 10.58 11.64
N GLY A 69 -1.88 10.02 12.78
CA GLY A 69 -2.63 8.76 12.80
C GLY A 69 -3.98 8.83 12.07
N VAL A 70 -4.70 9.94 12.21
CA VAL A 70 -5.95 10.19 11.49
C VAL A 70 -5.71 10.36 9.99
N VAL A 71 -4.70 11.13 9.60
CA VAL A 71 -4.31 11.33 8.19
C VAL A 71 -3.93 10.00 7.54
N ILE A 72 -3.11 9.17 8.20
CA ILE A 72 -2.76 7.83 7.73
C ILE A 72 -4.01 6.97 7.53
N PHE A 73 -4.96 7.01 8.45
CA PHE A 73 -6.18 6.22 8.34
C PHE A 73 -6.96 6.56 7.07
N PHE A 74 -7.23 7.85 6.83
CA PHE A 74 -7.98 8.28 5.64
C PHE A 74 -7.19 8.07 4.35
N SER A 75 -5.89 8.37 4.34
CA SER A 75 -5.06 8.15 3.14
C SER A 75 -4.98 6.66 2.79
N TRP A 76 -4.96 5.77 3.77
CA TRP A 76 -5.00 4.33 3.55
C TRP A 76 -6.32 3.88 2.92
N VAL A 77 -7.47 4.36 3.42
CA VAL A 77 -8.78 4.04 2.84
C VAL A 77 -8.82 4.45 1.37
N VAL A 78 -8.42 5.68 1.05
CA VAL A 78 -8.47 6.19 -0.34
C VAL A 78 -7.47 5.47 -1.24
N ALA A 79 -6.19 5.49 -0.89
CA ALA A 79 -5.11 5.06 -1.80
C ALA A 79 -4.83 3.55 -1.79
N ARG A 80 -5.27 2.81 -0.77
CA ARG A 80 -4.97 1.37 -0.62
C ARG A 80 -6.20 0.47 -0.57
N ILE A 81 -7.38 1.00 -0.24
CA ILE A 81 -8.64 0.22 -0.25
C ILE A 81 -9.46 0.58 -1.48
N LEU A 82 -9.94 1.82 -1.58
CA LEU A 82 -10.81 2.26 -2.67
C LEU A 82 -10.10 2.19 -4.02
N LEU A 83 -8.84 2.61 -4.08
CA LEU A 83 -8.05 2.52 -5.31
C LEU A 83 -7.84 1.09 -5.80
N PHE A 84 -7.66 0.13 -4.88
CA PHE A 84 -7.51 -1.29 -5.26
C PHE A 84 -8.84 -1.90 -5.71
N ILE A 85 -9.96 -1.54 -5.06
CA ILE A 85 -11.30 -1.90 -5.54
C ILE A 85 -11.51 -1.36 -6.97
N TYR A 86 -11.20 -0.08 -7.19
CA TYR A 86 -11.27 0.53 -8.51
C TYR A 86 -10.35 -0.16 -9.52
N LEU A 87 -9.13 -0.52 -9.13
CA LEU A 87 -8.20 -1.25 -10.00
C LEU A 87 -8.81 -2.57 -10.46
N PHE A 88 -9.33 -3.41 -9.56
CA PHE A 88 -9.94 -4.68 -9.95
C PHE A 88 -11.18 -4.50 -10.81
N TYR A 89 -12.01 -3.49 -10.49
CA TYR A 89 -13.15 -3.14 -11.33
C TYR A 89 -12.70 -2.72 -12.74
N HIS A 90 -11.66 -1.88 -12.85
CA HIS A 90 -11.13 -1.44 -14.14
C HIS A 90 -10.53 -2.59 -14.95
N VAL A 91 -9.85 -3.55 -14.31
CA VAL A 91 -9.38 -4.78 -14.95
C VAL A 91 -10.56 -5.62 -15.46
N TYR A 92 -11.62 -5.75 -14.67
CA TYR A 92 -12.82 -6.49 -15.06
C TYR A 92 -13.52 -5.86 -16.28
N GLU A 93 -13.77 -4.55 -16.25
CA GLU A 93 -14.42 -3.84 -17.36
C GLU A 93 -13.58 -3.87 -18.65
N HIS A 94 -12.25 -3.86 -18.53
CA HIS A 94 -11.32 -3.86 -19.67
C HIS A 94 -10.67 -5.22 -19.89
N TYR A 95 -11.31 -6.31 -19.44
CA TYR A 95 -10.72 -7.65 -19.48
C TYR A 95 -10.27 -8.05 -20.88
N GLY A 96 -11.06 -7.74 -21.91
CA GLY A 96 -10.72 -8.04 -23.30
C GLY A 96 -9.44 -7.33 -23.80
N GLN A 97 -9.06 -6.19 -23.22
CA GLN A 97 -7.78 -5.54 -23.50
C GLN A 97 -6.64 -6.21 -22.74
N VAL A 98 -6.88 -6.60 -21.48
CA VAL A 98 -5.91 -7.28 -20.63
C VAL A 98 -5.55 -8.67 -21.17
N GLU A 99 -6.51 -9.38 -21.76
CA GLU A 99 -6.32 -10.69 -22.39
C GLU A 99 -5.38 -10.66 -23.60
N GLN A 100 -5.23 -9.50 -24.26
CA GLN A 100 -4.33 -9.35 -25.42
C GLN A 100 -2.88 -9.04 -25.04
N MET A 101 -2.59 -8.83 -23.75
CA MET A 101 -1.24 -8.56 -23.27
C MET A 101 -0.36 -9.82 -23.32
N ASP A 102 0.96 -9.66 -23.29
CA ASP A 102 1.88 -10.79 -23.16
C ASP A 102 1.58 -11.59 -21.89
N LEU A 103 1.88 -12.89 -21.93
CA LEU A 103 1.58 -13.83 -20.84
C LEU A 103 2.10 -13.33 -19.49
N PHE A 104 3.32 -12.78 -19.45
CA PHE A 104 3.89 -12.27 -18.20
C PHE A 104 3.17 -11.02 -17.71
N ALA A 105 2.82 -10.09 -18.61
CA ALA A 105 2.08 -8.89 -18.28
C ALA A 105 0.69 -9.23 -17.74
N TYR A 106 -0.02 -10.13 -18.42
CA TYR A 106 -1.31 -10.67 -18.00
C TYR A 106 -1.23 -11.23 -16.57
N ILE A 107 -0.27 -12.13 -16.31
CA ILE A 107 -0.08 -12.72 -14.98
C ILE A 107 0.19 -11.64 -13.93
N LEU A 108 1.03 -10.65 -14.23
CA LEU A 108 1.41 -9.59 -13.29
C LEU A 108 0.24 -8.66 -12.95
N VAL A 109 -0.59 -8.29 -13.93
CA VAL A 109 -1.77 -7.42 -13.73
C VAL A 109 -2.76 -8.03 -12.74
N PHE A 110 -2.88 -9.36 -12.68
CA PHE A 110 -3.73 -10.03 -11.69
C PHE A 110 -3.01 -10.34 -10.39
N SER A 111 -1.84 -10.99 -10.47
CA SER A 111 -1.17 -11.56 -9.29
C SER A 111 -0.63 -10.50 -8.34
N VAL A 112 0.03 -9.46 -8.85
CA VAL A 112 0.68 -8.45 -8.01
C VAL A 112 -0.36 -7.61 -7.26
N PRO A 113 -1.37 -6.99 -7.91
CA PRO A 113 -2.40 -6.26 -7.19
C PRO A 113 -3.17 -7.12 -6.17
N SER A 114 -3.39 -8.41 -6.46
CA SER A 114 -4.06 -9.34 -5.53
C SER A 114 -3.26 -9.55 -4.25
N VAL A 115 -1.96 -9.85 -4.36
CA VAL A 115 -1.09 -10.03 -3.19
C VAL A 115 -1.01 -8.72 -2.40
N LEU A 116 -0.82 -7.60 -3.09
CA LEU A 116 -0.74 -6.29 -2.44
C LEU A 116 -2.06 -5.87 -1.77
N ALA A 117 -3.22 -6.23 -2.32
CA ALA A 117 -4.52 -5.99 -1.70
C ALA A 117 -4.65 -6.72 -0.36
N VAL A 118 -4.27 -8.00 -0.31
CA VAL A 118 -4.29 -8.79 0.94
C VAL A 118 -3.39 -8.15 2.00
N MET A 119 -2.18 -7.74 1.60
CA MET A 119 -1.24 -7.07 2.51
C MET A 119 -1.78 -5.72 2.99
N ASN A 120 -2.41 -4.94 2.11
CA ASN A 120 -3.07 -3.68 2.45
C ASN A 120 -4.18 -3.87 3.49
N MET A 121 -4.93 -4.96 3.42
CA MET A 121 -5.95 -5.29 4.43
C MET A 121 -5.33 -5.64 5.79
N VAL A 122 -4.26 -6.44 5.80
CA VAL A 122 -3.53 -6.78 7.04
C VAL A 122 -2.98 -5.53 7.73
N TRP A 123 -2.32 -4.64 6.97
CA TRP A 123 -1.79 -3.39 7.49
C TRP A 123 -2.89 -2.42 7.92
N PHE A 124 -4.00 -2.34 7.19
CA PHE A 124 -5.15 -1.53 7.61
C PHE A 124 -5.69 -1.97 8.97
N GLY A 125 -5.75 -3.27 9.23
CA GLY A 125 -6.08 -3.83 10.55
C GLY A 125 -5.13 -3.36 11.65
N LYS A 126 -3.81 -3.25 11.36
CA LYS A 126 -2.81 -2.71 12.31
C LYS A 126 -3.03 -1.21 12.56
N ILE A 127 -3.32 -0.42 11.52
CA ILE A 127 -3.61 1.02 11.62
C ILE A 127 -4.85 1.28 12.46
N LEU A 128 -5.94 0.56 12.20
CA LEU A 128 -7.18 0.63 12.98
C LEU A 128 -6.95 0.36 14.47
N LYS A 129 -6.22 -0.72 14.79
CA LYS A 129 -5.87 -1.06 16.18
C LYS A 129 -5.01 0.04 16.81
N GLY A 130 -4.05 0.59 16.07
CA GLY A 130 -3.17 1.67 16.54
C GLY A 130 -3.92 2.98 16.82
N LEU A 131 -4.85 3.37 15.94
CA LEU A 131 -5.66 4.56 16.09
C LEU A 131 -6.61 4.45 17.29
N LYS A 132 -7.34 3.33 17.42
CA LYS A 132 -8.22 3.06 18.57
C LYS A 132 -7.47 3.17 19.91
N LYS A 133 -6.26 2.61 20.00
CA LYS A 133 -5.42 2.71 21.21
C LYS A 133 -4.96 4.14 21.51
N THR A 134 -4.77 4.98 20.48
CA THR A 134 -4.34 6.38 20.66
C THR A 134 -5.52 7.23 21.16
N LEU A 135 -6.70 7.04 20.58
CA LEU A 135 -7.93 7.73 20.99
C LEU A 135 -8.34 7.38 22.42
N ALA A 136 -8.29 6.10 22.80
CA ALA A 136 -8.64 5.64 24.14
C ALA A 136 -7.70 6.16 25.26
N LYS A 137 -6.53 6.72 24.93
CA LYS A 137 -5.57 7.31 25.89
C LYS A 137 -5.65 8.83 25.97
N THR A 138 -6.38 9.45 25.04
CA THR A 138 -6.57 10.90 24.99
C THR A 138 -7.86 11.32 25.70
N GLN A 139 -8.76 10.36 25.94
CA GLN A 139 -9.82 10.43 26.96
C GLN A 139 -9.23 10.13 28.34
#